data_AF-A0A3C1WRT2-F1
#
_entry.id   AF-A0A3C1WRT2-F1
#
_cell.length_a   1.000
_cell.length_b   1.000
_cell.length_c   1.000
_cell.angle_alpha   90.00
_cell.angle_beta   90.00
_cell.angle_gamma   90.00
#
_symmetry.space_group_name_H-M   'P 1'
#
loop_
_entity.id
_entity.type
_entity.pdbx_description
1 polymer ?
#
loop_
_entity_poly.entity_id
_entity_poly.type
_entity_poly.pdbx_seq_one_letter_code
_entity_poly.pdbx_strand_id
1 'polypeptide(L)'
;MNIYDNRNISMMMDLYELTMANGYFLSENEDTKVAFDVFYRKNPDGGGFSIFAGLEQIVEYLLGMHFDDSDIEYLRGLHQFDDKFL
;
A
#
# COMPACT_ATOMS: atom_id res chain seq x y z
N MET A 1 3.21 -6.92 -21.23
CA MET A 1 2.93 -7.88 -20.14
C MET A 1 1.66 -7.40 -19.51
N ASN A 2 0.59 -8.18 -19.62
CA ASN A 2 -0.69 -7.75 -19.13
C ASN A 2 -0.75 -8.02 -17.63
N ILE A 3 -0.87 -6.99 -16.79
CA ILE A 3 -0.94 -7.17 -15.34
C ILE A 3 -2.33 -7.69 -14.92
N TYR A 4 -3.28 -7.82 -15.87
CA TYR A 4 -4.63 -8.39 -15.67
C TYR A 4 -4.65 -9.86 -15.20
N ASP A 5 -3.49 -10.48 -14.95
CA ASP A 5 -3.44 -11.82 -14.41
C ASP A 5 -3.65 -11.78 -12.89
N ASN A 6 -4.92 -11.61 -12.48
CA ASN A 6 -5.63 -12.12 -11.29
C ASN A 6 -4.88 -12.23 -9.93
N ARG A 7 -3.76 -11.54 -9.74
CA ARG A 7 -2.98 -11.60 -8.50
C ARG A 7 -3.37 -10.41 -7.64
N ASN A 8 -4.18 -10.69 -6.62
CA ASN A 8 -4.35 -9.79 -5.50
C ASN A 8 -2.99 -9.63 -4.80
N ILE A 9 -2.39 -8.45 -4.93
CA ILE A 9 -1.12 -8.08 -4.28
C ILE A 9 -1.34 -6.99 -3.22
N SER A 10 -2.58 -6.78 -2.77
CA SER A 10 -2.93 -5.78 -1.76
C SER A 10 -2.25 -6.07 -0.41
N MET A 11 -1.96 -7.35 -0.13
CA MET A 11 -1.19 -7.75 1.05
C MET A 11 0.34 -7.63 0.88
N MET A 12 0.83 -7.17 -0.28
CA MET A 12 2.26 -6.96 -0.54
C MET A 12 2.72 -5.59 -0.02
N MET A 13 2.70 -5.43 1.29
CA MET A 13 3.17 -4.25 2.01
C MET A 13 3.76 -4.65 3.35
N ASP A 14 4.52 -3.74 3.97
CA ASP A 14 4.99 -3.96 5.33
C ASP A 14 3.79 -3.90 6.30
N LEU A 15 3.71 -4.86 7.23
CA LEU A 15 2.64 -4.94 8.24
C LEU A 15 2.47 -3.63 9.03
N TYR A 16 3.57 -2.87 9.17
CA TYR A 16 3.57 -1.54 9.78
C TYR A 16 2.51 -0.61 9.18
N GLU A 17 2.35 -0.60 7.85
CA GLU A 17 1.40 0.29 7.17
C GLU A 17 -0.05 0.01 7.59
N LEU A 18 -0.40 -1.27 7.75
CA LEU A 18 -1.73 -1.66 8.23
C LEU A 18 -1.92 -1.30 9.71
N THR A 19 -0.90 -1.50 10.56
CA THR A 19 -0.99 -1.13 11.97
C THR A 19 -1.13 0.38 12.17
N MET A 20 -0.46 1.19 11.33
CA MET A 20 -0.62 2.64 11.29
C MET A 20 -2.01 3.03 10.81
N ALA A 21 -2.50 2.42 9.72
CA ALA A 21 -3.85 2.67 9.22
C ALA A 21 -4.92 2.38 10.28
N ASN A 22 -4.80 1.27 11.03
CA ASN A 22 -5.67 0.97 12.16
C ASN A 22 -5.59 2.05 13.25
N GLY A 23 -4.37 2.49 13.59
CA GLY A 23 -4.16 3.58 14.55
C GLY A 23 -4.84 4.88 14.10
N TYR A 24 -4.67 5.28 12.84
CA TYR A 24 -5.30 6.48 12.29
C TYR A 24 -6.81 6.36 12.24
N PHE A 25 -7.35 5.23 11.79
CA PHE A 25 -8.78 4.97 11.74
C PHE A 25 -9.46 5.11 13.11
N LEU A 26 -8.80 4.67 14.18
CA LEU A 26 -9.38 4.71 15.54
C LEU A 26 -9.18 6.05 16.26
N SER A 27 -8.18 6.84 15.89
CA SER A 27 -7.72 7.99 16.70
C SER A 27 -7.79 9.35 16.00
N GLU A 28 -7.81 9.40 14.68
CA GLU A 28 -7.78 10.65 13.91
C GLU A 28 -9.13 10.97 13.25
N ASN A 29 -9.28 12.25 12.85
CA ASN A 29 -10.42 12.68 12.07
C ASN A 29 -10.20 12.27 10.60
N GLU A 30 -11.17 11.57 10.02
CA GLU A 30 -11.20 11.15 8.61
C GLU A 30 -10.95 12.31 7.62
N ASP A 31 -11.24 13.57 8.01
CA ASP A 31 -11.03 14.76 7.18
C ASP A 31 -9.58 15.27 7.13
N THR A 32 -8.66 14.60 7.83
CA THR A 32 -7.25 15.02 7.89
C THR A 32 -6.56 14.79 6.54
N LYS A 33 -6.03 15.87 5.95
CA LYS A 33 -5.33 15.81 4.65
C LYS A 33 -3.83 15.69 4.85
N VAL A 34 -3.22 14.74 4.14
CA VAL A 34 -1.78 14.46 4.17
C VAL A 34 -1.22 14.41 2.75
N ALA A 35 0.09 14.62 2.61
CA ALA A 35 0.81 14.56 1.35
C ALA A 35 2.09 13.71 1.51
N PHE A 36 2.39 12.87 0.51
CA PHE A 36 3.55 12.00 0.48
C PHE A 36 4.32 12.17 -0.82
N ASP A 37 5.64 12.25 -0.73
CA ASP A 37 6.55 12.41 -1.87
C ASP A 37 7.47 11.19 -2.03
N VAL A 38 7.58 10.68 -3.25
CA VAL A 38 8.51 9.61 -3.61
C VAL A 38 9.71 10.21 -4.34
N PHE A 39 10.90 9.98 -3.80
CA PHE A 39 12.16 10.45 -4.40
C PHE A 39 13.31 9.49 -4.11
N TYR A 40 14.36 9.57 -4.92
CA TYR A 40 15.62 8.87 -4.68
C TYR A 40 16.72 9.89 -4.34
N ARG A 41 17.71 9.50 -3.53
CA ARG A 41 18.71 10.44 -2.99
C ARG A 41 19.94 10.64 -3.90
N LYS A 42 20.24 9.66 -4.73
CA LYS A 42 21.41 9.64 -5.62
C LYS A 42 21.07 8.91 -6.91
N ASN A 43 21.60 9.37 -8.04
CA ASN A 43 21.44 8.65 -9.30
C ASN A 43 22.00 7.21 -9.17
N PRO A 44 21.27 6.20 -9.65
CA PRO A 44 21.76 4.83 -9.67
C PRO A 44 23.02 4.74 -10.53
N ASP A 45 23.88 3.77 -10.19
CA ASP A 45 25.10 3.42 -10.95
C ASP A 45 26.08 4.57 -11.20
N GLY A 46 25.97 5.67 -10.43
CA GLY A 46 26.78 6.87 -10.65
C GLY A 46 26.42 7.64 -11.93
N GLY A 47 25.23 7.41 -12.49
CA GLY A 47 24.76 8.02 -13.73
C GLY A 47 24.52 9.54 -13.62
N GLY A 48 24.50 10.21 -14.77
CA GLY A 48 24.24 11.65 -14.87
C GLY A 48 22.75 12.03 -14.75
N PHE A 49 21.85 11.08 -15.00
CA PHE A 49 20.40 11.25 -14.91
C PHE A 49 19.72 9.89 -14.73
N SER A 50 18.45 9.89 -14.34
CA SER A 50 17.60 8.70 -14.26
C SER A 50 16.35 8.91 -15.10
N ILE A 51 15.82 7.83 -15.67
CA ILE A 51 14.54 7.84 -16.37
C ILE A 51 13.53 7.10 -15.51
N PHE A 52 12.39 7.74 -15.25
CA PHE A 52 11.29 7.09 -14.56
C PHE A 52 10.48 6.23 -15.54
N ALA A 53 10.21 4.99 -15.14
CA ALA A 53 9.33 4.06 -15.85
C ALA A 53 8.57 3.25 -14.79
N GLY A 54 7.28 2.98 -15.01
CA GLY A 54 6.45 2.24 -14.05
C GLY A 54 5.16 2.91 -13.59
N LEU A 55 4.84 4.13 -14.07
CA LEU A 55 3.68 4.87 -13.59
C LEU A 55 2.35 4.13 -13.83
N GLU A 56 2.19 3.56 -15.02
CA GLU A 56 0.99 2.83 -15.41
C GLU A 56 0.74 1.66 -14.46
N GLN A 57 1.78 0.88 -14.16
CA GLN A 57 1.73 -0.25 -13.23
C GLN A 57 1.29 0.18 -11.82
N ILE A 58 1.79 1.33 -11.35
CA ILE A 58 1.41 1.88 -10.03
C ILE A 58 -0.07 2.28 -10.02
N VAL A 59 -0.53 2.97 -11.07
CA VAL A 59 -1.94 3.37 -11.20
C VAL A 59 -2.85 2.15 -11.25
N GLU A 60 -2.49 1.14 -12.04
CA GLU A 60 -3.26 -0.11 -12.14
C GLU A 60 -3.31 -0.86 -10.79
N TYR A 61 -2.20 -0.93 -10.07
CA TYR A 61 -2.16 -1.51 -8.72
C TYR A 61 -3.11 -0.80 -7.75
N LEU A 62 -3.07 0.53 -7.71
CA LEU A 62 -3.91 1.32 -6.79
C LEU A 62 -5.40 1.18 -7.13
N LEU A 63 -5.75 1.17 -8.42
CA LEU A 63 -7.14 1.02 -8.86
C LEU A 63 -7.69 -0.40 -8.67
N GLY A 64 -6.81 -1.41 -8.64
CA GLY A 64 -7.17 -2.82 -8.44
C GLY A 64 -7.05 -3.31 -7.00
N MET A 65 -6.66 -2.45 -6.05
CA MET A 65 -6.46 -2.82 -4.65
C MET A 65 -7.77 -3.24 -3.99
N HIS A 66 -7.77 -4.43 -3.38
CA HIS A 66 -8.89 -5.01 -2.62
C HIS A 66 -8.38 -6.04 -1.63
N PHE A 67 -9.10 -6.25 -0.53
CA PHE A 67 -8.82 -7.32 0.42
C PHE A 67 -9.85 -8.43 0.24
N ASP A 68 -9.38 -9.67 0.15
CA ASP A 68 -10.25 -10.84 0.10
C ASP A 68 -10.62 -11.30 1.52
N ASP A 69 -11.70 -12.07 1.65
CA ASP A 69 -12.14 -12.61 2.95
C ASP A 69 -11.03 -13.37 3.69
N SER A 70 -10.14 -14.05 2.95
CA SER A 70 -8.98 -14.75 3.53
C SER A 70 -7.93 -13.80 4.07
N ASP A 71 -7.75 -12.63 3.47
CA ASP A 71 -6.83 -11.60 3.96
C ASP A 71 -7.33 -11.04 5.29
N ILE A 72 -8.64 -10.75 5.35
CA ILE A 72 -9.29 -10.25 6.58
C ILE A 72 -9.24 -11.29 7.70
N GLU A 73 -9.50 -12.56 7.39
CA GLU A 73 -9.41 -13.63 8.39
C GLU A 73 -7.97 -13.82 8.89
N TYR A 74 -6.98 -13.72 8.00
CA TYR A 74 -5.58 -13.72 8.41
C TYR A 74 -5.27 -12.56 9.36
N LEU A 75 -5.67 -11.32 9.01
CA LEU A 75 -5.44 -10.14 9.84
C LEU A 75 -6.15 -10.25 11.21
N ARG A 76 -7.38 -10.77 11.23
CA ARG A 76 -8.11 -11.07 12.46
C ARG A 76 -7.35 -12.07 13.34
N GLY A 77 -6.78 -13.11 12.73
CA GLY A 77 -5.97 -14.12 13.41
C GLY A 77 -4.66 -13.60 14.01
N LEU A 78 -4.19 -12.42 13.60
CA LEU A 78 -3.01 -11.77 14.20
C LEU A 78 -3.32 -11.13 15.57
N HIS A 79 -4.60 -10.96 15.91
CA HIS A 79 -5.06 -10.34 17.17
C HIS A 79 -4.45 -8.96 17.46
N GLN A 80 -4.18 -8.19 16.40
CA GLN A 80 -3.52 -6.88 16.47
C GLN A 80 -4.39 -5.72 15.94
N PHE A 81 -5.54 -6.04 15.34
CA PHE A 81 -6.42 -5.07 14.69
C PHE A 81 -7.78 -5.00 15.40
N ASP A 82 -8.41 -3.83 15.37
CA ASP A 82 -9.76 -3.66 15.91
C ASP A 82 -10.80 -4.15 14.89
N ASP A 83 -11.85 -4.81 15.36
CA ASP A 83 -12.90 -5.37 14.48
C ASP A 83 -13.67 -4.30 13.70
N LYS A 84 -13.58 -3.01 14.07
CA LYS A 84 -14.15 -1.91 13.28
C LYS A 84 -13.28 -1.51 12.09
N PHE A 85 -11.98 -1.79 12.17
CA PHE A 85 -11.02 -1.51 11.11
C PHE A 85 -11.01 -2.62 10.06
N LEU A 86 -11.16 -3.87 10.50
CA LEU A 86 -11.31 -5.06 9.66
C LEU A 86 -12.68 -5.13 8.99
#